data_AF-A0AAE1TP01-F1
#
_entry.id   AF-A0AAE1TP01-F1
#
_cell.length_a   1.000
_cell.length_b   1.000
_cell.length_c   1.000
_cell.angle_alpha   90.00
_cell.angle_beta   90.00
_cell.angle_gamma   90.00
#
_symmetry.space_group_name_H-M   'P 1'
#
loop_
_entity.id
_entity.type
_entity.pdbx_description
1 polymer ?
#
loop_
_entity_poly.entity_id
_entity_poly.type
_entity_poly.pdbx_seq_one_letter_code
_entity_poly.pdbx_strand_id
1 'polypeptide(L)'
;MFPDLPSCPGSRLGAGEKAPYLLTLLSLFEMLAKLVVSVVSDQGWLERRYIYMAGAVSSAVASFFMTISSSVVGIGVCCGLYGFSAGTIMSIGPVLLVEYLGIEVLPYSYGLLLFFNGVAASFFLPLTGK
;
A
#
# COMPACT_ATOMS: atom_id res chain seq x y z
N MET A 1 -3.54 25.51 0.01
CA MET A 1 -2.24 26.17 -0.24
C MET A 1 -1.14 25.17 0.09
N PHE A 2 -1.00 24.16 -0.76
CA PHE A 2 0.18 23.29 -0.79
C PHE A 2 0.95 23.76 -2.01
N PRO A 3 2.13 24.38 -1.83
CA PRO A 3 2.88 24.93 -2.95
C PRO A 3 3.34 23.81 -3.88
N ASP A 4 3.33 24.14 -5.17
CA ASP A 4 3.79 23.32 -6.29
C ASP A 4 5.09 22.56 -5.98
N LEU A 5 5.03 21.22 -5.98
CA LEU A 5 6.22 20.38 -6.04
C LEU A 5 6.67 20.26 -7.51
N PRO A 6 7.88 20.74 -7.88
CA PRO A 6 8.39 20.65 -9.22
C PRO A 6 9.27 19.40 -9.37
N SER A 7 8.66 18.23 -9.58
CA SER A 7 9.30 17.02 -10.15
C SER A 7 8.33 15.82 -10.10
N CYS A 8 7.22 15.91 -10.84
CA CYS A 8 6.37 14.75 -11.08
C CYS A 8 6.75 14.10 -12.42
N PRO A 9 7.00 12.78 -12.48
CA PRO A 9 6.91 12.00 -13.72
C PRO A 9 5.47 11.92 -14.29
N GLY A 10 4.60 12.87 -13.93
CA GLY A 10 3.24 13.06 -14.43
C GLY A 10 3.15 13.96 -15.67
N SER A 11 4.29 14.43 -16.21
CA SER A 11 4.35 15.23 -17.43
C SER A 11 4.43 14.40 -18.72
N ARG A 12 4.50 13.05 -18.62
CA ARG A 12 4.54 12.13 -19.77
C ARG A 12 3.19 11.47 -20.11
N LEU A 13 2.24 11.46 -19.18
CA LEU A 13 0.84 11.10 -19.42
C LEU A 13 -0.01 12.30 -19.01
N GLY A 14 -1.01 12.72 -19.79
CA GLY A 14 -1.92 13.83 -19.46
C GLY A 14 -2.76 13.57 -18.19
N ALA A 15 -2.10 13.52 -17.03
CA ALA A 15 -2.58 12.95 -15.78
C ALA A 15 -3.09 14.00 -14.79
N GLY A 16 -2.98 15.30 -15.10
CA GLY A 16 -3.45 16.36 -14.21
C GLY A 16 -4.93 16.22 -13.80
N GLU A 17 -5.78 15.73 -14.72
CA GLU A 17 -7.21 15.57 -14.45
C GLU A 17 -7.59 14.17 -13.91
N LYS A 18 -6.82 13.13 -14.26
CA LYS A 18 -7.15 11.73 -13.97
C LYS A 18 -6.41 11.14 -12.77
N ALA A 19 -5.28 11.73 -12.38
CA ALA A 19 -4.51 11.35 -11.20
C ALA A 19 -5.33 11.37 -9.89
N PRO A 20 -6.11 12.42 -9.56
CA PRO A 20 -6.89 12.42 -8.32
C PRO A 20 -7.97 11.32 -8.33
N TYR A 21 -8.49 10.98 -9.50
CA TYR A 21 -9.49 9.92 -9.65
C TYR A 21 -8.91 8.54 -9.33
N LEU A 22 -7.72 8.24 -9.85
CA LEU A 22 -6.97 7.02 -9.57
C LEU A 22 -6.60 6.91 -8.08
N LEU A 23 -6.15 8.01 -7.48
CA LEU A 23 -5.75 8.06 -6.07
C LEU A 23 -6.94 7.82 -5.12
N THR A 24 -8.11 8.34 -5.51
CA THR A 24 -9.37 8.10 -4.79
C THR A 24 -9.75 6.63 -4.87
N LEU A 25 -9.64 6.03 -6.07
CA LEU A 25 -9.91 4.61 -6.27
C LEU A 25 -8.96 3.73 -5.44
N LEU A 26 -7.66 4.05 -5.45
CA LEU A 26 -6.65 3.37 -4.64
C LEU A 26 -7.02 3.36 -3.16
N SER A 27 -7.34 4.53 -2.62
CA SER A 27 -7.73 4.71 -1.22
C SER A 27 -9.01 3.93 -0.90
N LEU A 28 -10.01 3.97 -1.78
CA LEU A 28 -11.27 3.24 -1.60
C LEU A 28 -11.02 1.72 -1.49
N PHE A 29 -10.22 1.16 -2.40
CA PHE A 29 -9.87 -0.26 -2.38
C PHE A 29 -9.01 -0.64 -1.17
N GLU A 30 -8.11 0.24 -0.72
CA GLU A 30 -7.34 0.02 0.50
C GLU A 30 -8.24 -0.08 1.75
N MET A 31 -9.24 0.80 1.85
CA MET A 31 -10.23 0.77 2.93
C MET A 31 -11.07 -0.50 2.87
N LEU A 32 -11.51 -0.92 1.68
CA LEU A 32 -12.25 -2.17 1.49
C LEU A 32 -11.41 -3.38 1.89
N ALA A 33 -10.12 -3.42 1.54
CA ALA A 33 -9.23 -4.50 1.94
C ALA A 33 -9.08 -4.60 3.45
N LYS A 34 -8.91 -3.47 4.14
CA LYS A 34 -8.88 -3.42 5.62
C LYS A 34 -10.17 -3.96 6.21
N LEU A 35 -11.32 -3.62 5.65
CA LEU A 35 -12.62 -4.11 6.11
C LEU A 35 -12.77 -5.63 5.90
N VAL A 36 -12.43 -6.13 4.70
CA VAL A 36 -12.45 -7.57 4.39
C VAL A 36 -11.49 -8.32 5.31
N VAL A 37 -10.27 -7.83 5.50
CA VAL A 37 -9.27 -8.48 6.36
C VAL A 37 -9.67 -8.43 7.83
N SER A 38 -10.27 -7.34 8.32
CA SER A 38 -10.82 -7.30 9.67
C SER A 38 -11.88 -8.37 9.89
N VAL A 39 -12.80 -8.54 8.93
CA VAL A 39 -13.85 -9.58 9.01
C VAL A 39 -13.26 -10.99 8.91
N VAL A 40 -12.31 -11.20 7.98
CA VAL A 40 -11.64 -12.49 7.79
C VAL A 40 -10.77 -12.85 9.01
N SER A 41 -10.15 -11.86 9.66
CA SER A 41 -9.36 -12.07 10.87
C SER A 41 -10.20 -12.57 12.04
N ASP A 42 -11.48 -12.18 12.09
CA ASP A 42 -12.43 -12.64 13.11
C ASP A 42 -12.87 -14.10 12.87
N GLN A 43 -12.92 -14.53 11.60
CA GLN A 43 -13.35 -15.87 11.22
C GLN A 43 -12.28 -16.94 11.47
N GLY A 44 -11.00 -16.59 11.61
CA GLY A 44 -9.92 -17.56 11.91
C GLY A 44 -9.62 -18.58 10.80
N TRP A 45 -10.14 -18.37 9.58
CA TRP A 45 -10.16 -19.38 8.51
C TRP A 45 -8.83 -19.64 7.79
N LEU A 46 -7.79 -18.81 7.96
CA LEU A 46 -6.56 -18.90 7.17
C LEU A 46 -5.32 -18.59 8.02
N GLU A 47 -4.23 -19.34 7.80
CA GLU A 47 -2.93 -18.97 8.34
C GLU A 47 -2.52 -17.59 7.81
N ARG A 48 -2.41 -16.62 8.72
CA ARG A 48 -2.11 -15.20 8.45
C ARG A 48 -0.85 -15.03 7.59
N ARG A 49 0.10 -15.95 7.72
CA ARG A 49 1.34 -16.03 6.93
C ARG A 49 1.09 -16.24 5.43
N TYR A 50 0.13 -17.07 5.05
CA TYR A 50 -0.12 -17.36 3.63
C TYR A 50 -0.78 -16.17 2.93
N ILE A 51 -1.69 -15.48 3.63
CA ILE A 51 -2.32 -14.25 3.14
C ILE A 51 -1.27 -13.16 2.91
N TYR A 52 -0.31 -13.02 3.84
CA TYR A 52 0.77 -12.05 3.71
C TYR A 52 1.65 -12.33 2.47
N MET A 53 2.09 -13.58 2.28
CA MET A 53 2.90 -13.95 1.12
C MET A 53 2.13 -13.79 -0.20
N ALA A 54 0.86 -14.19 -0.24
CA ALA A 54 0.01 -14.04 -1.41
C ALA A 54 -0.19 -12.56 -1.79
N GLY A 55 -0.43 -11.70 -0.79
CA GLY A 55 -0.55 -10.25 -0.99
C GLY A 55 0.75 -9.60 -1.48
N ALA A 56 1.90 -10.05 -0.98
CA ALA A 56 3.21 -9.55 -1.41
C ALA A 56 3.52 -9.93 -2.86
N VAL A 57 3.19 -11.15 -3.27
CA VAL A 57 3.36 -11.58 -4.67
C VAL A 57 2.37 -10.84 -5.58
N SER A 58 1.11 -10.68 -5.16
CA SER A 58 0.10 -9.98 -5.96
C SER A 58 0.41 -8.50 -6.15
N SER A 59 0.96 -7.83 -5.14
CA SER A 59 1.37 -6.42 -5.25
C SER A 59 2.55 -6.25 -6.21
N ALA A 60 3.57 -7.13 -6.14
CA ALA A 60 4.69 -7.10 -7.08
C ALA A 60 4.22 -7.34 -8.53
N VAL A 61 3.34 -8.32 -8.76
CA VAL A 61 2.77 -8.60 -10.08
C VAL A 61 1.95 -7.40 -10.58
N ALA A 62 1.13 -6.80 -9.72
CA ALA A 62 0.35 -5.62 -10.06
C ALA A 62 1.24 -4.42 -10.43
N SER A 63 2.35 -4.20 -9.73
CA SER A 63 3.32 -3.14 -10.04
C SER A 63 4.01 -3.37 -11.39
N PHE A 64 4.41 -4.61 -11.69
CA PHE A 64 4.96 -4.95 -13.01
C PHE A 64 3.95 -4.69 -14.13
N PHE A 65 2.68 -5.06 -13.91
CA PHE A 65 1.61 -4.84 -14.88
C PHE A 65 1.28 -3.35 -15.06
N MET A 66 1.36 -2.57 -13.97
CA MET A 66 1.18 -1.12 -13.98
C MET A 66 2.26 -0.42 -14.82
N THR A 67 3.51 -0.90 -14.79
CA THR A 67 4.60 -0.37 -15.63
C THR A 67 4.41 -0.67 -17.12
N ILE A 68 3.76 -1.78 -17.47
CA ILE A 68 3.59 -2.21 -18.87
C ILE A 68 2.36 -1.58 -19.55
N SER A 69 1.31 -1.24 -18.79
CA SER A 69 0.04 -0.81 -19.37
C SER A 69 0.02 0.69 -19.70
N SER A 70 -0.19 1.03 -20.98
CA SER A 70 -0.36 2.43 -21.44
C SER A 70 -1.82 2.92 -21.43
N SER A 71 -2.78 2.10 -21.00
CA SER A 71 -4.21 2.45 -21.00
C SER A 71 -4.67 2.91 -19.62
N VAL A 72 -5.35 4.07 -19.57
CA VAL A 72 -5.91 4.65 -18.34
C VAL A 72 -6.84 3.68 -17.61
N VAL A 73 -7.66 2.93 -18.36
CA VAL A 73 -8.58 1.94 -17.78
C VAL A 73 -7.81 0.77 -17.17
N GLY A 74 -6.76 0.30 -17.86
CA GLY A 74 -5.88 -0.75 -17.36
C GLY A 74 -5.15 -0.34 -16.09
N ILE A 75 -4.63 0.90 -16.05
CA ILE A 75 -3.97 1.46 -14.87
C ILE A 75 -4.95 1.56 -13.70
N GLY A 76 -6.21 1.97 -13.93
CA GLY A 76 -7.23 2.04 -12.88
C GLY A 76 -7.53 0.68 -12.24
N VAL A 77 -7.70 -0.37 -13.04
CA VAL A 77 -7.92 -1.73 -12.54
C VAL A 77 -6.70 -2.26 -11.78
N CYS A 78 -5.49 -2.03 -12.30
CA CYS A 78 -4.25 -2.42 -11.62
C CYS A 78 -4.08 -1.66 -10.29
N CYS A 79 -4.46 -0.38 -10.25
CA CYS A 79 -4.42 0.46 -9.07
C CYS A 79 -5.39 -0.04 -7.98
N GLY A 80 -6.60 -0.48 -8.35
CA GLY A 80 -7.53 -1.11 -7.41
C GLY A 80 -6.99 -2.42 -6.82
N LEU A 81 -6.42 -3.31 -7.66
CA LEU A 81 -5.79 -4.56 -7.22
C LEU A 81 -4.57 -4.33 -6.32
N TYR A 82 -3.74 -3.34 -6.69
CA TYR A 82 -2.58 -2.94 -5.90
C TYR A 82 -3.00 -2.35 -4.54
N GLY A 83 -3.98 -1.45 -4.52
CA GLY A 83 -4.52 -0.85 -3.30
C GLY A 83 -5.15 -1.89 -2.37
N PHE A 84 -5.86 -2.87 -2.95
CA PHE A 84 -6.40 -3.99 -2.18
C PHE A 84 -5.28 -4.82 -1.53
N SER A 85 -4.28 -5.21 -2.32
CA SER A 85 -3.13 -6.01 -1.83
C SER A 85 -2.33 -5.26 -0.76
N ALA A 86 -2.06 -3.96 -0.97
CA ALA A 86 -1.36 -3.11 -0.02
C ALA A 86 -2.14 -2.94 1.30
N GLY A 87 -3.46 -2.76 1.22
CA GLY A 87 -4.34 -2.68 2.39
C GLY A 87 -4.32 -3.96 3.21
N THR A 88 -4.26 -5.14 2.56
CA THR A 88 -4.12 -6.43 3.24
C THR A 88 -2.77 -6.59 3.94
N ILE A 89 -1.66 -6.24 3.29
CA ILE A 89 -0.32 -6.33 3.88
C ILE A 89 -0.19 -5.43 5.09
N MET A 90 -0.65 -4.17 4.97
CA MET A 90 -0.55 -3.19 6.06
C MET A 90 -1.47 -3.52 7.25
N SER A 91 -2.62 -4.15 7.03
CA SER A 91 -3.52 -4.57 8.11
C SER A 91 -3.01 -5.80 8.85
N ILE A 92 -2.38 -6.76 8.15
CA ILE A 92 -1.84 -7.98 8.76
C ILE A 92 -0.49 -7.72 9.46
N GLY A 93 0.31 -6.77 8.98
CA GLY A 93 1.63 -6.44 9.52
C GLY A 93 1.70 -6.34 11.06
N PRO A 94 0.89 -5.49 11.72
CA PRO A 94 0.90 -5.39 13.17
C PRO A 94 0.39 -6.67 13.85
N VAL A 95 -0.59 -7.37 13.27
CA VAL A 95 -1.13 -8.63 13.80
C VAL A 95 -0.06 -9.71 13.83
N LEU A 96 0.71 -9.85 12.74
CA LEU A 96 1.81 -10.81 12.65
C LEU A 96 2.93 -10.47 13.65
N LEU A 97 3.21 -9.17 13.83
CA LEU A 97 4.21 -8.70 14.78
C LEU A 97 3.80 -9.06 16.24
N VAL A 98 2.50 -8.99 16.56
CA VAL A 98 1.95 -9.44 17.86
C VAL A 98 2.26 -10.91 18.09
N GLU A 99 2.03 -11.74 17.06
CA GLU A 99 2.25 -13.18 17.15
C GLU A 99 3.72 -13.55 17.29
N TYR A 100 4.63 -12.81 16.66
CA TYR A 100 6.07 -13.09 16.71
C TYR A 100 6.77 -12.55 17.96
N LEU A 101 6.42 -11.34 18.42
CA LEU A 101 7.12 -10.66 19.52
C LEU A 101 6.42 -10.79 20.88
N GLY A 102 5.14 -11.15 20.88
CA GLY A 102 4.31 -11.14 22.08
C GLY A 102 3.80 -9.74 22.44
N ILE A 103 2.70 -9.71 23.18
CA ILE A 103 1.93 -8.48 23.47
C ILE A 103 2.69 -7.45 24.31
N GLU A 104 3.67 -7.88 25.11
CA GLU A 104 4.36 -7.02 26.09
C GLU A 104 5.34 -6.03 25.44
N VAL A 105 6.07 -6.46 24.42
CA VAL A 105 7.07 -5.62 23.73
C VAL A 105 6.58 -5.07 22.39
N LEU A 106 5.40 -5.50 21.95
CA LEU A 106 4.79 -5.10 20.69
C LEU A 106 4.72 -3.58 20.46
N PRO A 107 4.19 -2.75 21.38
CA PRO A 107 4.07 -1.31 21.12
C PRO A 107 5.43 -0.63 21.00
N TYR A 108 6.45 -1.11 21.71
CA TYR A 108 7.81 -0.61 21.61
C TYR A 108 8.42 -0.91 20.24
N SER A 109 8.32 -2.17 19.79
CA SER A 109 8.85 -2.60 18.50
C SER A 109 8.09 -2.00 17.32
N TYR A 110 6.76 -1.92 17.40
CA TYR A 110 5.95 -1.29 16.37
C TYR A 110 6.23 0.21 16.28
N GLY A 111 6.42 0.90 17.41
CA GLY A 111 6.85 2.30 17.46
C GLY A 111 8.21 2.53 16.81
N LEU A 112 9.19 1.66 17.07
CA LEU A 112 10.50 1.72 16.42
C LEU A 112 10.41 1.44 14.91
N LEU A 113 9.56 0.50 14.49
CA LEU A 113 9.30 0.20 13.07
C LEU A 113 8.68 1.39 12.34
N LEU A 114 7.72 2.08 12.96
CA LEU A 114 7.13 3.32 12.46
C LEU A 114 8.15 4.46 12.39
N PHE A 115 9.04 4.58 13.37
CA PHE A 115 10.15 5.54 13.34
C PHE A 115 11.03 5.31 12.11
N PHE A 116 11.46 4.06 11.87
CA PHE A 116 12.23 3.73 10.66
C PHE A 116 11.45 3.95 9.36
N ASN A 117 10.15 3.67 9.34
CA ASN A 117 9.31 3.92 8.18
C ASN A 117 9.22 5.43 7.89
N GLY A 118 9.05 6.28 8.90
CA GLY A 118 9.06 7.74 8.77
C GLY A 118 10.41 8.29 8.32
N VAL A 119 11.51 7.76 8.86
CA VAL A 119 12.87 8.11 8.42
C VAL A 119 13.06 7.71 6.95
N ALA A 120 12.69 6.48 6.58
CA ALA A 120 12.75 6.01 5.20
C ALA A 120 11.91 6.90 4.26
N ALA A 121 10.67 7.23 4.62
CA ALA A 121 9.83 8.14 3.85
C ALA A 121 10.49 9.52 3.67
N SER A 122 11.16 10.03 4.71
CA SER A 122 11.91 11.28 4.66
C SER A 122 13.11 11.23 3.71
N PHE A 123 13.70 10.06 3.48
CA PHE A 123 14.73 9.85 2.45
C PHE A 123 14.14 9.59 1.05
N PHE A 124 12.96 8.97 0.94
CA PHE A 124 12.30 8.74 -0.34
C PHE A 124 11.81 10.04 -1.01
N LEU A 125 11.30 11.01 -0.24
CA LEU A 125 10.90 12.33 -0.77
C LEU A 125 12.03 13.06 -1.54
N PRO A 126 13.25 13.26 -0.98
CA PRO A 126 14.34 13.94 -1.67
C PRO A 126 14.95 13.11 -2.81
N LEU A 127 14.84 11.78 -2.77
CA LEU A 127 15.25 10.91 -3.87
C LEU A 127 14.31 10.98 -5.08
N THR A 128 13.02 11.24 -4.85
CA THR A 128 12.00 11.33 -5.91
C THR A 128 11.90 12.74 -6.51
N GLY A 129 12.41 13.74 -5.80
CA GLY A 129 12.34 15.17 -6.18
C GLY A 129 13.46 15.67 -7.11
N LYS A 130 14.20 14.78 -7.78
CA LYS A 130 15.21 15.08 -8.79
C LYS A 130 14.96 14.27 -10.04
#